data_AF-A0A3B8NBF8-F1
#
_entry.id   AF-A0A3B8NBF8-F1
#
_cell.length_a   1.000
_cell.length_b   1.000
_cell.length_c   1.000
_cell.angle_alpha   90.00
_cell.angle_beta   90.00
_cell.angle_gamma   90.00
#
_symmetry.space_group_name_H-M   'P 1'
#
loop_
_entity.id
_entity.type
_entity.pdbx_description
1 polymer ?
#
loop_
_entity_poly.entity_id
_entity_poly.type
_entity_poly.pdbx_seq_one_letter_code
_entity_poly.pdbx_strand_id
1 'polypeptide(L)'
;MRNIKRNFTCYGLLTVLIAIGILFSGCLVAPAEPSEVVFETDPEEIHITINGEARESPSSVVVRKGSELVVVVEPMERMESASIPGNDTRYVFDRWDDGDKTNPR
;
A
#
# COMPACT_ATOMS: atom_id res chain seq x y z
N MET A 1 -13.79 65.12 21.88
CA MET A 1 -12.55 64.42 21.45
C MET A 1 -12.31 63.05 22.13
N ARG A 2 -13.27 62.47 22.86
CA ARG A 2 -13.09 61.20 23.62
C ARG A 2 -13.41 59.92 22.82
N ASN A 3 -14.11 60.05 21.67
CA ASN A 3 -14.59 58.93 20.85
C ASN A 3 -13.51 58.30 19.93
N ILE A 4 -12.59 59.11 19.39
CA ILE A 4 -11.56 58.64 18.43
C ILE A 4 -10.56 57.67 19.08
N LYS A 5 -10.14 57.95 20.33
CA LYS A 5 -9.21 57.08 21.06
C LYS A 5 -9.81 55.72 21.40
N ARG A 6 -11.10 55.69 21.78
CA ARG A 6 -11.82 54.46 22.13
C ARG A 6 -12.04 53.55 20.92
N ASN A 7 -12.27 54.14 19.75
CA ASN A 7 -12.39 53.40 18.49
C ASN A 7 -11.05 52.78 18.07
N PHE A 8 -9.93 53.52 18.19
CA PHE A 8 -8.60 52.99 17.90
C PHE A 8 -8.22 51.79 18.77
N THR A 9 -8.57 51.84 20.07
CA THR A 9 -8.32 50.73 20.99
C THR A 9 -9.17 49.50 20.65
N CYS A 10 -10.45 49.68 20.27
CA CYS A 10 -11.31 48.57 19.84
C CYS A 10 -10.85 47.93 18.52
N TYR A 11 -10.45 48.73 17.52
CA TYR A 11 -9.96 48.19 16.25
C TYR A 11 -8.65 47.42 16.41
N GLY A 12 -7.70 47.93 17.21
CA GLY A 12 -6.45 47.22 17.49
C GLY A 12 -6.69 45.87 18.19
N LEU A 13 -7.61 45.83 19.15
CA LEU A 13 -7.95 44.62 19.90
C LEU A 13 -8.68 43.60 19.01
N LEU A 14 -9.57 44.06 18.12
CA LEU A 14 -10.26 43.22 17.14
C LEU A 14 -9.28 42.60 16.13
N THR A 15 -8.31 43.38 15.63
CA THR A 15 -7.30 42.86 14.68
C THR A 15 -6.38 41.81 15.30
N VAL A 16 -6.05 41.95 16.59
CA VAL A 16 -5.24 40.97 17.33
C VAL A 16 -6.02 39.67 17.52
N LEU A 17 -7.30 39.74 17.87
CA LEU A 17 -8.15 38.55 18.01
C LEU A 17 -8.37 37.80 16.69
N ILE A 18 -8.54 38.53 15.58
CA ILE A 18 -8.65 37.93 14.24
C ILE A 18 -7.33 37.26 13.84
N ALA A 19 -6.18 37.92 14.08
CA ALA A 19 -4.86 37.34 13.78
C ALA A 19 -4.59 36.06 14.62
N ILE A 20 -4.97 36.06 15.89
CA ILE A 20 -4.90 34.88 16.75
C ILE A 20 -5.81 33.77 16.21
N GLY A 21 -7.05 34.09 15.83
CA GLY A 21 -7.99 33.12 15.24
C GLY A 21 -7.47 32.48 13.95
N ILE A 22 -6.78 33.24 13.09
CA ILE A 22 -6.16 32.75 11.86
C ILE A 22 -4.97 31.82 12.17
N LEU A 23 -4.17 32.13 13.20
CA LEU A 23 -3.07 31.27 13.66
C LEU A 23 -3.56 29.95 14.28
N PHE A 24 -4.73 29.95 14.93
CA PHE A 24 -5.37 28.73 15.46
C PHE A 24 -6.23 28.00 14.43
N SER A 25 -6.47 28.58 13.25
CA SER A 25 -7.19 27.95 12.13
C SER A 25 -6.25 27.14 11.22
N GLY A 26 -5.05 26.80 11.70
CA GLY A 26 -4.25 25.73 11.12
C GLY A 26 -5.11 24.47 11.11
N CYS A 27 -5.50 24.03 9.90
CA CYS A 27 -6.34 22.87 9.68
C CYS A 27 -5.77 21.67 10.47
N LEU A 28 -6.49 21.19 11.48
CA LEU A 28 -6.20 19.91 12.11
C LEU A 28 -6.56 18.83 11.07
N VAL A 29 -5.60 18.48 10.20
CA VAL A 29 -5.73 17.28 9.38
C VAL A 29 -5.77 16.11 10.35
N ALA A 30 -6.93 15.47 10.47
CA ALA A 30 -7.07 14.28 11.28
C ALA A 30 -6.02 13.25 10.83
N PRO A 31 -5.30 12.60 11.77
CA PRO A 31 -4.35 11.57 11.40
C PRO A 31 -5.09 10.49 10.61
N ALA A 32 -4.49 10.05 9.50
CA ALA A 32 -5.07 8.99 8.70
C ALA A 32 -5.25 7.72 9.55
N GLU A 33 -6.47 7.18 9.55
CA GLU A 33 -6.81 5.94 10.23
C GLU A 33 -5.94 4.77 9.71
N PRO A 34 -5.44 3.90 10.58
CA PRO A 34 -4.70 2.72 10.16
C PRO A 34 -5.62 1.74 9.42
N SER A 35 -5.11 1.09 8.38
CA SER A 35 -5.78 0.07 7.58
C SER A 35 -4.86 -1.12 7.40
N GLU A 36 -5.40 -2.34 7.41
CA GLU A 36 -4.63 -3.55 7.16
C GLU A 36 -4.62 -3.87 5.66
N VAL A 37 -3.44 -4.22 5.14
CA VAL A 37 -3.25 -4.72 3.77
C VAL A 37 -2.73 -6.14 3.88
N VAL A 38 -3.38 -7.07 3.18
CA VAL A 38 -3.03 -8.50 3.15
C VAL A 38 -2.36 -8.82 1.82
N PHE A 39 -1.29 -9.60 1.88
CA PHE A 39 -0.51 -10.09 0.74
C PHE A 39 -0.70 -11.60 0.64
N GLU A 40 -1.26 -12.04 -0.48
CA GLU A 40 -1.49 -13.45 -0.80
C GLU A 40 -0.76 -13.78 -2.11
N THR A 41 -0.30 -15.01 -2.24
CA THR A 41 0.33 -15.53 -3.45
C THR A 41 -0.27 -16.88 -3.81
N ASP A 42 -0.13 -17.27 -5.08
CA ASP A 42 -0.44 -18.60 -5.56
C ASP A 42 0.78 -19.15 -6.32
N PRO A 43 1.44 -20.23 -5.85
CA PRO A 43 1.12 -20.99 -4.63
C PRO A 43 1.34 -20.19 -3.34
N GLU A 44 0.86 -20.69 -2.20
CA GLU A 44 1.12 -20.11 -0.87
C GLU A 44 2.59 -20.33 -0.44
N GLU A 45 3.01 -19.72 0.67
CA GLU A 45 4.37 -19.86 1.25
C GLU A 45 5.52 -19.29 0.37
N ILE A 46 5.21 -18.30 -0.47
CA ILE A 46 6.20 -17.59 -1.28
C ILE A 46 6.94 -16.55 -0.43
N HIS A 47 8.26 -16.48 -0.63
CA HIS A 47 9.09 -15.44 -0.02
C HIS A 47 8.79 -14.08 -0.68
N ILE A 48 8.30 -13.15 0.12
CA ILE A 48 7.99 -11.78 -0.27
C ILE A 48 8.76 -10.80 0.61
N THR A 49 9.21 -9.70 0.03
CA THR A 49 9.85 -8.61 0.77
C THR A 49 8.92 -7.41 0.79
N ILE A 50 8.50 -6.97 1.98
CA ILE A 50 7.65 -5.80 2.16
C ILE A 50 8.46 -4.73 2.90
N ASN A 51 8.67 -3.57 2.26
CA ASN A 51 9.49 -2.47 2.79
C ASN A 51 10.91 -2.89 3.21
N GLY A 52 11.49 -3.87 2.50
CA GLY A 52 12.82 -4.41 2.80
C GLY A 52 12.85 -5.50 3.88
N GLU A 53 11.70 -5.86 4.48
CA GLU A 53 11.58 -6.96 5.42
C GLU A 53 11.11 -8.23 4.71
N ALA A 54 11.89 -9.30 4.80
CA ALA A 54 11.56 -10.61 4.25
C ALA A 54 10.46 -11.29 5.09
N ARG A 55 9.45 -11.82 4.42
CA ARG A 55 8.28 -12.50 5.00
C ARG A 55 7.82 -13.62 4.08
N GLU A 56 6.96 -14.50 4.59
CA GLU A 56 6.25 -15.49 3.80
C GLU A 56 4.78 -15.09 3.67
N SER A 57 4.22 -15.30 2.48
CA SER A 57 2.80 -15.15 2.22
C SER A 57 2.00 -16.36 2.76
N PRO A 58 0.78 -16.18 3.29
CA PRO A 58 0.10 -14.90 3.44
C PRO A 58 0.69 -14.04 4.58
N SER A 59 0.79 -12.73 4.34
CA SER A 59 1.31 -11.75 5.31
C SER A 59 0.46 -10.49 5.34
N SER A 60 0.47 -9.73 6.44
CA SER A 60 -0.24 -8.45 6.52
C SER A 60 0.62 -7.32 7.09
N VAL A 61 0.27 -6.09 6.70
CA VAL A 61 0.86 -4.85 7.23
C VAL A 61 -0.24 -3.85 7.53
N VAL A 62 -0.14 -3.21 8.69
CA VAL A 62 -0.97 -2.06 9.02
C VAL A 62 -0.31 -0.80 8.46
N VAL A 63 -0.99 -0.12 7.54
CA VAL A 63 -0.54 1.10 6.87
C VAL A 63 -1.49 2.25 7.15
N ARG A 64 -1.03 3.49 6.90
CA ARG A 64 -1.89 4.67 6.93
C ARG A 64 -2.14 5.16 5.51
N LYS A 65 -3.25 5.86 5.31
CA LYS A 65 -3.52 6.50 4.01
C LYS A 65 -2.38 7.45 3.64
N GLY A 66 -1.82 7.27 2.44
CA GLY A 66 -0.68 8.02 1.94
C GLY A 66 0.69 7.39 2.23
N SER A 67 0.75 6.25 2.93
CA SER A 67 1.97 5.44 3.02
C SER A 67 2.32 4.84 1.66
N GLU A 68 3.61 4.84 1.34
CA GLU A 68 4.17 4.10 0.22
C GLU A 68 4.60 2.71 0.70
N LEU A 69 4.32 1.69 -0.09
CA LEU A 69 4.69 0.32 0.20
C LEU A 69 5.47 -0.25 -0.97
N VAL A 70 6.65 -0.79 -0.70
CA VAL A 70 7.48 -1.46 -1.71
C VAL A 70 7.36 -2.96 -1.49
N VAL A 71 6.86 -3.67 -2.51
CA VAL A 71 6.71 -5.12 -2.49
C VAL A 71 7.59 -5.73 -3.56
N VAL A 72 8.45 -6.65 -3.17
CA VAL A 72 9.28 -7.44 -4.08
C VAL A 72 8.94 -8.90 -3.86
N VAL A 73 8.57 -9.59 -4.95
CA VAL A 73 8.38 -11.04 -4.96
C VAL A 73 9.55 -11.61 -5.74
N GLU A 74 10.31 -12.51 -5.12
CA GLU A 74 11.36 -13.20 -5.84
C GLU A 74 10.73 -14.22 -6.81
N PRO A 75 11.17 -14.27 -8.07
CA PRO A 75 10.70 -15.29 -8.99
C PRO A 75 11.11 -16.67 -8.47
N MET A 76 10.14 -17.44 -7.99
CA MET A 76 10.39 -18.83 -7.61
C MET A 76 10.44 -19.68 -8.88
N GLU A 77 11.65 -20.09 -9.25
CA GLU A 77 11.81 -21.20 -10.18
C GLU A 77 11.46 -22.48 -9.44
N ARG A 78 10.53 -23.27 -9.98
CA ARG A 78 10.18 -24.59 -9.44
C ARG A 78 11.41 -25.50 -9.60
N MET A 79 12.23 -25.64 -8.56
CA MET A 79 13.34 -26.60 -8.57
C MET A 79 12.81 -28.01 -8.28
N GLU A 80 12.21 -28.70 -9.26
CA GLU A 80 11.78 -30.09 -9.06
C GLU A 80 12.86 -31.15 -9.35
N SER A 81 14.03 -30.78 -9.87
CA SER A 81 15.22 -31.64 -9.72
C SER A 81 16.51 -30.85 -9.90
N ALA A 82 17.50 -31.08 -9.05
CA ALA A 82 18.86 -30.57 -9.21
C ALA A 82 19.61 -31.18 -10.41
N SER A 83 18.93 -31.91 -11.30
CA SER A 83 19.54 -32.75 -12.33
C SER A 83 19.52 -32.13 -13.72
N ILE A 84 18.72 -31.08 -13.95
CA ILE A 84 18.56 -30.47 -15.28
C ILE A 84 18.75 -28.94 -15.18
N PRO A 85 19.83 -28.38 -15.74
CA PRO A 85 20.03 -26.93 -15.78
C PRO A 85 19.12 -26.26 -16.83
N GLY A 86 18.44 -25.18 -16.45
CA GLY A 86 17.60 -24.34 -17.33
C GLY A 86 16.25 -23.98 -16.71
N ASN A 87 15.58 -22.94 -17.24
CA ASN A 87 14.22 -22.59 -16.82
C ASN A 87 13.22 -23.70 -17.19
N ASP A 88 12.33 -24.03 -16.25
CA ASP A 88 11.25 -24.98 -16.49
C ASP A 88 10.31 -24.48 -17.59
N THR A 89 10.03 -25.36 -18.56
CA THR A 89 9.02 -25.11 -19.59
C THR A 89 7.72 -25.81 -19.18
N ARG A 90 6.63 -25.06 -19.02
CA ARG A 90 5.31 -25.64 -18.78
C ARG A 90 4.73 -26.20 -20.07
N TYR A 91 4.46 -27.50 -20.09
CA TYR A 91 3.67 -28.16 -21.13
C TYR A 91 2.25 -28.37 -20.62
N VAL A 92 1.26 -27.88 -21.37
CA VAL A 92 -0.16 -28.19 -21.13
C VAL A 92 -0.55 -29.29 -22.10
N PHE A 93 -1.03 -30.41 -21.56
CA PHE A 93 -1.58 -31.48 -22.38
C PHE A 93 -2.86 -30.98 -23.06
N ASP A 94 -2.88 -30.96 -24.39
CA ASP A 94 -4.06 -30.62 -25.19
C ASP A 94 -4.80 -31.88 -25.61
N ARG A 95 -4.14 -32.71 -26.44
CA ARG A 95 -4.69 -33.96 -26.98
C ARG A 95 -3.60 -34.87 -27.52
N TRP A 96 -3.96 -36.12 -27.77
CA TRP A 96 -3.18 -37.03 -28.60
C TRP A 96 -3.27 -36.64 -30.08
N ASP A 97 -2.19 -36.87 -30.85
CA ASP A 97 -2.15 -36.71 -32.31
C ASP A 97 -2.45 -38.03 -33.04
N ASP A 98 -3.04 -38.99 -32.33
CA ASP A 98 -3.45 -40.29 -32.87
C ASP A 98 -4.79 -40.22 -33.65
N GLY A 99 -5.35 -39.02 -33.77
CA GLY A 99 -6.60 -38.76 -34.49
C GLY A 99 -7.86 -39.10 -33.69
N ASP A 100 -7.73 -39.65 -32.48
CA ASP A 100 -8.86 -39.96 -31.61
C ASP A 100 -9.29 -38.71 -30.83
N LYS A 101 -10.52 -38.26 -31.07
CA LYS A 101 -11.10 -37.09 -30.37
C LYS A 101 -11.80 -37.46 -29.08
N THR A 102 -11.81 -38.74 -28.74
CA THR A 102 -12.51 -39.27 -27.57
C THR A 102 -11.55 -39.25 -26.37
N ASN A 103 -11.42 -38.08 -25.74
CA ASN A 103 -10.71 -37.97 -24.47
C ASN A 103 -11.71 -38.10 -23.30
N PRO A 104 -11.79 -39.25 -22.60
CA PRO A 104 -12.58 -39.34 -21.38
C PRO A 104 -11.91 -38.49 -20.30
N ARG A 105 -12.58 -37.40 -19.90
CA ARG A 105 -12.22 -36.62 -18.72
C ARG A 105 -12.45 -37.41 -17.43
#